data_AF-A0A914V308-F1
#
_entry.id   AF-A0A914V308-F1
#
_cell.length_a   1.000
_cell.length_b   1.000
_cell.length_c   1.000
_cell.angle_alpha   90.00
_cell.angle_beta   90.00
_cell.angle_gamma   90.00
#
_symmetry.space_group_name_H-M   'P 1'
#
loop_
_entity.id
_entity.type
_entity.pdbx_description
1 polymer ?
#
loop_
_entity_poly.entity_id
_entity_poly.type
_entity_poly.pdbx_seq_one_letter_code
_entity_poly.pdbx_strand_id
1 'polypeptide(L)'
;CTPSYSNCNDISKSTAVMASDNKDELVQRAKLAEQAERYDDMASAMKKVTELGSELSNEERNLLSVAYKNVVGARRSSWRVISSIEQKTEGSEKKQQMAKEYREKVEKELRDICQDVLVGGVSHLRRLWLRVGLCSASPC
;
A
#
# COMPACT_ATOMS: atom_id res chain seq x y z
N CYS A 1 52.71 -1.44 -1.06
CA CYS A 1 51.32 -1.94 -1.13
C CYS A 1 50.42 -0.84 -1.67
N THR A 2 50.12 -0.87 -2.97
CA THR A 2 49.05 -0.06 -3.58
C THR A 2 48.41 -0.93 -4.66
N PRO A 3 47.11 -1.26 -4.60
CA PRO A 3 46.42 -1.80 -5.74
C PRO A 3 45.87 -0.62 -6.56
N SER A 4 46.48 -0.42 -7.72
CA SER A 4 45.99 0.43 -8.79
C SER A 4 44.61 -0.02 -9.23
N TYR A 5 43.59 0.80 -8.99
CA TYR A 5 42.33 0.73 -9.71
C TYR A 5 42.63 0.95 -11.20
N SER A 6 42.34 -0.05 -12.03
CA SER A 6 42.27 0.11 -13.47
C SER A 6 40.98 -0.55 -13.96
N ASN A 7 40.19 0.34 -14.52
CA ASN A 7 38.84 0.26 -15.06
C ASN A 7 38.77 -0.69 -16.26
N CYS A 8 37.60 -1.31 -16.47
CA CYS A 8 37.03 -1.49 -17.81
C CYS A 8 35.51 -1.48 -17.70
N ASN A 9 34.94 -0.33 -18.07
CA ASN A 9 33.55 -0.13 -18.45
C ASN A 9 33.19 -1.11 -19.59
N ASP A 10 32.34 -2.10 -19.32
CA ASP A 10 31.58 -2.80 -20.34
C ASP A 10 30.20 -2.13 -20.49
N ILE A 11 30.19 -1.04 -21.25
CA ILE A 11 28.99 -0.33 -21.71
C ILE A 11 28.48 -1.07 -22.95
N SER A 12 27.82 -2.23 -22.81
CA SER A 12 27.13 -2.86 -23.96
C SER A 12 26.15 -4.01 -23.61
N LYS A 13 25.39 -3.94 -22.50
CA LYS A 13 24.28 -4.91 -22.24
C LYS A 13 23.00 -4.33 -21.61
N SER A 14 22.85 -3.01 -21.54
CA SER A 14 22.02 -2.39 -20.49
C SER A 14 20.51 -2.20 -20.77
N THR A 15 19.98 -2.28 -21.99
CA THR A 15 18.57 -1.86 -22.21
C THR A 15 17.51 -2.95 -22.03
N ALA A 16 17.85 -4.24 -22.12
CA ALA A 16 16.87 -5.34 -21.94
C ALA A 16 16.96 -6.04 -20.57
N VAL A 17 18.11 -5.98 -19.90
CA VAL A 17 18.34 -6.67 -18.61
C VAL A 17 17.82 -5.83 -17.42
N MET A 18 17.81 -4.49 -17.52
CA MET A 18 17.41 -3.63 -16.40
C MET A 18 15.90 -3.61 -16.08
N ALA A 19 15.03 -4.07 -16.99
CA ALA A 19 13.58 -4.11 -16.72
C ALA A 19 13.18 -5.29 -15.83
N SER A 20 13.91 -6.41 -15.92
CA SER A 20 13.67 -7.62 -15.12
C SER A 20 14.18 -7.44 -13.68
N ASP A 21 15.40 -6.91 -13.53
CA ASP A 21 16.05 -6.72 -12.22
C ASP A 21 15.25 -5.75 -11.34
N ASN A 22 14.71 -4.68 -11.91
CA ASN A 22 13.89 -3.71 -11.17
C ASN A 22 12.60 -4.32 -10.60
N LYS A 23 11.98 -5.27 -11.32
CA LYS A 23 10.75 -5.92 -10.85
C LYS A 23 11.06 -6.84 -9.67
N ASP A 24 12.09 -7.68 -9.83
CA ASP A 24 12.48 -8.64 -8.80
C ASP A 24 12.98 -7.93 -7.53
N GLU A 25 13.74 -6.84 -7.65
CA GLU A 25 14.16 -6.02 -6.52
C GLU A 25 12.96 -5.43 -5.75
N LEU A 26 11.95 -4.92 -6.46
CA LEU A 26 10.73 -4.40 -5.84
C LEU A 26 9.94 -5.49 -5.11
N VAL A 27 9.85 -6.70 -5.69
CA VAL A 27 9.20 -7.85 -5.06
C VAL A 27 9.98 -8.31 -3.82
N GLN A 28 11.31 -8.36 -3.88
CA GLN A 28 12.14 -8.68 -2.71
C GLN A 28 11.97 -7.64 -1.61
N ARG A 29 11.94 -6.34 -1.96
CA ARG A 29 11.67 -5.27 -1.00
C ARG A 29 10.28 -5.41 -0.37
N ALA A 30 9.27 -5.79 -1.14
CA ALA A 30 7.93 -6.04 -0.60
C ALA A 30 7.93 -7.20 0.40
N LYS A 31 8.65 -8.29 0.13
CA LYS A 31 8.80 -9.43 1.05
C LYS A 31 9.53 -9.06 2.35
N LEU A 32 10.54 -8.20 2.28
CA LEU A 32 11.21 -7.66 3.46
C LEU A 32 10.27 -6.75 4.27
N ALA A 33 9.49 -5.91 3.59
CA ALA A 33 8.51 -5.04 4.23
C ALA A 33 7.37 -5.84 4.90
N GLU A 34 6.94 -6.96 4.30
CA GLU A 34 5.97 -7.89 4.88
C GLU A 34 6.48 -8.47 6.20
N GLN A 35 7.72 -8.96 6.23
CA GLN A 35 8.35 -9.51 7.45
C GLN A 35 8.51 -8.47 8.56
N ALA A 36 8.65 -7.20 8.18
CA ALA A 36 8.73 -6.07 9.12
C ALA A 36 7.35 -5.47 9.47
N GLU A 37 6.25 -6.05 8.97
CA GLU A 37 4.88 -5.54 9.10
C GLU A 37 4.70 -4.09 8.63
N ARG A 38 5.58 -3.62 7.73
CA ARG A 38 5.52 -2.28 7.14
C ARG A 38 4.68 -2.30 5.86
N TYR A 39 3.38 -2.54 6.02
CA TYR A 39 2.47 -2.76 4.89
C TYR A 39 2.32 -1.55 3.94
N ASP A 40 2.53 -0.32 4.43
CA ASP A 40 2.55 0.88 3.58
C ASP A 40 3.73 0.85 2.59
N ASP A 41 4.91 0.47 3.07
CA ASP A 41 6.12 0.31 2.23
C ASP A 41 5.94 -0.86 1.25
N MET A 42 5.34 -1.96 1.73
CA MET A 42 4.99 -3.12 0.90
C MET A 42 4.03 -2.72 -0.23
N ALA A 43 2.97 -1.95 0.09
CA ALA A 43 2.00 -1.48 -0.90
C ALA A 43 2.63 -0.55 -1.93
N SER A 44 3.51 0.36 -1.50
CA SER A 44 4.25 1.25 -2.39
C SER A 44 5.17 0.49 -3.36
N ALA A 45 5.91 -0.52 -2.86
CA ALA A 45 6.76 -1.36 -3.70
C ALA A 45 5.94 -2.17 -4.71
N MET A 46 4.87 -2.82 -4.25
CA MET A 46 4.00 -3.62 -5.13
C MET A 46 3.21 -2.76 -6.13
N LYS A 47 2.87 -1.51 -5.80
CA LYS A 47 2.28 -0.55 -6.75
C LYS A 47 3.24 -0.30 -7.92
N LYS A 48 4.52 -0.05 -7.64
CA LYS A 48 5.54 0.11 -8.70
C LYS A 48 5.65 -1.12 -9.57
N VAL A 49 5.57 -2.33 -8.99
CA VAL A 49 5.55 -3.59 -9.76
C VAL A 49 4.37 -3.61 -10.75
N THR A 50 3.20 -3.10 -10.37
CA THR A 50 2.04 -2.99 -11.28
C THR A 50 2.23 -1.93 -12.37
N GLU A 51 2.93 -0.83 -12.07
CA GLU A 51 3.21 0.26 -13.01
C GLU A 51 4.25 -0.12 -14.07
N LEU A 52 5.11 -1.11 -13.80
CA LEU A 52 6.04 -1.68 -14.77
C LEU A 52 5.35 -2.40 -15.94
N GLY A 53 4.01 -2.55 -15.91
CA GLY A 53 3.20 -3.04 -17.04
C GLY A 53 3.40 -4.51 -17.39
N SER A 54 4.14 -5.26 -16.57
CA SER A 54 4.35 -6.70 -16.71
C SER A 54 3.20 -7.47 -16.08
N GLU A 55 2.81 -8.61 -16.66
CA GLU A 55 1.83 -9.48 -16.02
C GLU A 55 2.31 -9.92 -14.63
N LEU A 56 1.40 -9.83 -13.65
CA LEU A 56 1.68 -10.26 -12.29
C LEU A 56 1.54 -11.78 -12.17
N SER A 57 2.51 -12.42 -11.52
CA SER A 57 2.41 -13.82 -11.13
C SER A 57 1.36 -14.00 -10.02
N ASN A 58 0.98 -15.26 -9.75
CA ASN A 58 0.06 -15.54 -8.62
C ASN A 58 0.65 -15.11 -7.27
N GLU A 59 1.96 -15.27 -7.09
CA GLU A 59 2.65 -14.85 -5.87
C GLU A 59 2.63 -13.32 -5.72
N GLU A 60 2.93 -12.59 -6.79
CA GLU A 60 2.92 -11.11 -6.79
C GLU A 60 1.51 -10.56 -6.55
N ARG A 61 0.48 -11.17 -7.15
CA ARG A 61 -0.93 -10.80 -6.87
C ARG A 61 -1.31 -11.06 -5.42
N ASN A 62 -0.80 -12.13 -4.81
CA ASN A 62 -1.01 -12.41 -3.40
C ASN A 62 -0.32 -11.35 -2.51
N LEU A 63 0.95 -11.02 -2.78
CA LEU A 63 1.68 -9.97 -2.07
C LEU A 63 0.95 -8.62 -2.15
N LEU A 64 0.49 -8.24 -3.35
CA LEU A 64 -0.31 -7.03 -3.56
C LEU A 64 -1.59 -7.05 -2.70
N SER A 65 -2.26 -8.21 -2.64
CA SER A 65 -3.49 -8.39 -1.85
C SER A 65 -3.23 -8.30 -0.34
N VAL A 66 -2.16 -8.91 0.15
CA VAL A 66 -1.74 -8.86 1.55
C VAL A 66 -1.39 -7.43 1.95
N ALA A 67 -0.62 -6.72 1.13
CA ALA A 67 -0.22 -5.34 1.39
C ALA A 67 -1.44 -4.42 1.56
N TYR A 68 -2.29 -4.34 0.53
CA TYR A 68 -3.44 -3.43 0.55
C TYR A 68 -4.51 -3.83 1.58
N LYS A 69 -4.73 -5.13 1.82
CA LYS A 69 -5.66 -5.60 2.87
C LYS A 69 -5.24 -5.08 4.24
N ASN A 70 -3.94 -5.16 4.56
CA ASN A 70 -3.42 -4.72 5.85
C ASN A 70 -3.40 -3.19 5.98
N VAL A 71 -2.99 -2.47 4.92
CA VAL A 71 -3.04 -1.00 4.90
C VAL A 71 -4.46 -0.50 5.14
N VAL A 72 -5.43 -0.96 4.35
CA VAL A 72 -6.84 -0.55 4.49
C VAL A 72 -7.41 -1.01 5.84
N GLY A 73 -7.07 -2.22 6.29
CA GLY A 73 -7.49 -2.74 7.59
C GLY A 73 -7.05 -1.86 8.75
N ALA A 74 -5.79 -1.43 8.76
CA ALA A 74 -5.24 -0.52 9.77
C ALA A 74 -5.97 0.84 9.76
N ARG A 75 -6.16 1.45 8.58
CA ARG A 75 -6.83 2.76 8.46
C ARG A 75 -8.30 2.70 8.87
N ARG A 76 -9.02 1.61 8.53
CA ARG A 76 -10.39 1.37 9.01
C ARG A 76 -10.45 1.23 10.52
N SER A 77 -9.48 0.55 11.13
CA SER A 77 -9.40 0.43 12.59
C SER A 77 -9.23 1.81 13.23
N SER A 78 -8.29 2.61 12.72
CA SER A 78 -8.08 3.99 13.18
C SER A 78 -9.34 4.84 13.01
N TRP A 79 -10.02 4.78 11.86
CA TRP A 79 -11.26 5.52 11.61
C TRP A 79 -12.36 5.15 12.62
N ARG A 80 -12.55 3.86 12.94
CA ARG A 80 -13.53 3.42 13.96
C ARG A 80 -13.20 3.97 15.35
N VAL A 81 -11.93 3.97 15.73
CA VAL A 81 -11.48 4.53 17.02
C VAL A 81 -11.76 6.03 17.08
N ILE A 82 -11.41 6.78 16.04
CA ILE A 82 -11.61 8.23 15.99
C ILE A 82 -13.09 8.57 15.99
N SER A 83 -13.92 7.85 15.23
CA SER A 83 -15.37 8.00 15.22
C SER A 83 -15.99 7.76 16.62
N SER A 84 -15.50 6.75 17.35
CA SER A 84 -15.92 6.53 18.74
C SER A 84 -15.47 7.66 19.68
N ILE A 85 -14.29 8.25 19.46
CA ILE A 85 -13.81 9.40 20.24
C ILE A 85 -14.68 10.63 19.97
N GLU A 86 -15.00 10.91 18.70
CA GLU A 86 -15.86 12.02 18.27
C GLU A 86 -17.22 11.96 18.97
N GLN A 87 -17.88 10.79 18.98
CA GLN A 87 -19.16 10.57 19.69
C GLN A 87 -19.03 10.75 21.21
N LYS A 88 -17.88 10.43 21.81
CA LYS A 88 -17.67 10.60 23.26
C LYS A 88 -17.31 12.04 23.65
N THR A 89 -17.03 12.93 22.69
CA THR A 89 -16.59 14.32 22.95
C THR A 89 -17.68 15.38 22.78
N GLU A 90 -18.95 14.97 22.64
CA GLU A 90 -20.13 15.84 22.46
C GLU A 90 -20.31 16.98 23.50
N GLY A 91 -19.63 16.91 24.65
CA GLY A 91 -19.64 17.98 25.67
C GLY A 91 -18.57 19.07 25.52
N SER A 92 -17.69 18.99 24.51
CA SER A 92 -16.61 19.96 24.29
C SER A 92 -16.42 20.24 22.80
N GLU A 93 -16.99 21.35 22.33
CA GLU A 93 -16.99 21.76 20.91
C GLU A 93 -15.58 21.73 20.29
N LYS A 94 -14.56 22.23 21.00
CA LYS A 94 -13.17 22.21 20.50
C LYS A 94 -12.63 20.80 20.29
N LYS A 95 -12.89 19.88 21.23
CA LYS A 95 -12.42 18.50 21.12
C LYS A 95 -13.19 17.73 20.04
N GLN A 96 -14.49 17.98 19.93
CA GLN A 96 -15.33 17.40 18.91
C GLN A 96 -14.89 17.85 17.51
N GLN A 97 -14.61 19.14 17.31
CA GLN A 97 -14.12 19.67 16.04
C GLN A 97 -12.77 19.05 15.65
N MET A 98 -11.81 18.95 16.58
CA MET A 98 -10.53 18.28 16.32
C MET A 98 -10.70 16.80 15.96
N ALA A 99 -11.59 16.08 16.65
CA ALA A 99 -11.86 14.68 16.35
C ALA A 99 -12.50 14.49 14.96
N LYS A 100 -13.44 15.38 14.60
CA LYS A 100 -14.09 15.40 13.29
C LYS A 100 -13.11 15.66 12.16
N GLU A 101 -12.26 16.68 12.26
CA GLU A 101 -11.24 16.99 11.25
C GLU A 101 -10.29 15.81 11.05
N TYR A 102 -9.90 15.14 12.14
CA TYR A 102 -9.04 13.97 12.06
C TYR A 102 -9.75 12.76 11.44
N ARG A 103 -11.04 12.56 11.73
CA ARG A 103 -11.87 11.52 11.08
C ARG A 103 -11.93 11.74 9.58
N GLU A 104 -12.20 12.97 9.13
CA GLU A 104 -12.28 13.34 7.72
C GLU A 104 -10.94 13.14 7.00
N LYS A 105 -9.82 13.43 7.66
CA LYS A 105 -8.49 13.13 7.12
C LYS A 105 -8.29 11.63 6.87
N VAL A 106 -8.59 10.78 7.85
CA VAL A 106 -8.46 9.32 7.70
C VAL A 106 -9.43 8.78 6.65
N GLU A 107 -10.63 9.36 6.54
CA GLU A 107 -11.60 9.01 5.51
C GLU A 107 -11.08 9.35 4.11
N LYS A 108 -10.44 10.52 3.94
CA LYS A 108 -9.78 10.88 2.68
C LYS A 108 -8.66 9.90 2.33
N GLU A 109 -7.78 9.58 3.28
CA GLU A 109 -6.71 8.58 3.07
C GLU A 109 -7.28 7.22 2.65
N LEU A 110 -8.37 6.76 3.29
CA LEU A 110 -9.06 5.53 2.89
C LEU A 110 -9.59 5.60 1.46
N ARG A 111 -10.24 6.71 1.07
CA ARG A 111 -10.75 6.91 -0.30
C ARG A 111 -9.63 6.89 -1.33
N ASP A 112 -8.52 7.57 -1.05
CA ASP A 112 -7.35 7.61 -1.93
C ASP A 112 -6.74 6.22 -2.13
N ILE A 113 -6.58 5.45 -1.03
CA ILE A 113 -6.09 4.06 -1.09
C ILE A 113 -7.07 3.15 -1.86
N CYS A 114 -8.38 3.30 -1.64
CA CYS A 114 -9.40 2.56 -2.38
C CYS A 114 -9.31 2.85 -3.89
N GLN A 115 -9.14 4.13 -4.25
CA GLN A 115 -9.05 4.55 -5.64
C GLN A 115 -7.79 3.98 -6.32
N ASP A 116 -6.66 3.99 -5.63
CA ASP A 116 -5.41 3.38 -6.10
C ASP A 116 -5.59 1.88 -6.42
N VAL A 117 -6.29 1.14 -5.57
CA VAL A 117 -6.56 -0.30 -5.78
C VAL A 117 -7.53 -0.54 -6.93
N LEU A 118 -8.55 0.30 -7.08
CA LEU A 118 -9.57 0.17 -8.13
C LEU A 118 -9.00 0.49 -9.52
N VAL A 119 -8.14 1.51 -9.63
CA VAL A 119 -7.48 1.88 -10.89
C VAL A 119 -6.38 0.88 -11.26
N GLY A 120 -5.67 0.33 -10.27
CA GLY A 120 -4.64 -0.70 -10.47
C GLY A 120 -5.15 -2.07 -10.94
N GLY A 121 -6.43 -2.21 -11.30
CA GLY A 121 -6.96 -3.41 -11.95
C GLY A 121 -7.06 -4.63 -11.04
N VAL A 122 -7.00 -4.49 -9.71
CA VAL A 122 -7.04 -5.63 -8.80
C VAL A 122 -8.48 -6.10 -8.55
N SER A 123 -9.15 -6.53 -9.62
CA SER A 123 -10.54 -7.04 -9.58
C SER A 123 -10.71 -8.21 -8.59
N HIS A 124 -9.62 -8.91 -8.26
CA HIS A 124 -9.59 -9.96 -7.25
C HIS A 124 -9.84 -9.45 -5.82
N LEU A 125 -9.48 -8.20 -5.48
CA LEU A 125 -9.70 -7.65 -4.13
C LEU A 125 -11.19 -7.39 -3.84
N ARG A 126 -12.04 -7.14 -4.84
CA ARG A 126 -13.49 -6.92 -4.60
C ARG A 126 -14.15 -8.07 -3.83
N ARG A 127 -13.77 -9.32 -4.10
CA ARG A 127 -14.28 -10.49 -3.36
C ARG A 127 -13.68 -10.62 -1.97
N LEU A 128 -12.42 -10.24 -1.79
CA LEU A 128 -11.77 -10.22 -0.48
C LEU A 128 -12.43 -9.16 0.42
N TRP A 129 -12.84 -8.02 -0.14
CA TRP A 129 -13.44 -6.89 0.57
C TRP A 129 -14.84 -7.22 1.12
N LEU A 130 -15.66 -7.92 0.35
CA LEU A 130 -16.98 -8.39 0.81
C LEU A 130 -16.89 -9.34 2.02
N ARG A 131 -15.81 -10.11 2.16
CA ARG A 131 -15.66 -11.12 3.22
C ARG A 131 -15.13 -10.53 4.55
N VAL A 132 -14.52 -9.35 4.54
CA VAL A 132 -14.05 -8.64 5.76
C VAL A 132 -15.08 -7.62 6.31
N GLY A 133 -16.35 -7.73 5.89
CA GLY A 133 -17.42 -6.84 6.36
C GLY A 133 -17.19 -5.38 5.98
N LEU A 134 -16.69 -5.11 4.76
CA LEU A 134 -16.40 -3.75 4.31
C LEU A 134 -17.62 -2.91 3.91
N CYS A 135 -18.82 -3.50 3.74
CA CYS A 135 -19.98 -2.76 3.20
C CYS A 135 -21.03 -2.31 4.23
N SER A 136 -20.91 -2.61 5.53
CA SER A 136 -22.05 -2.40 6.44
C SER A 136 -22.07 -1.07 7.22
N ALA A 137 -21.08 -0.18 7.10
CA ALA A 137 -21.04 1.01 7.99
C ALA A 137 -20.26 2.25 7.50
N SER A 138 -20.26 2.56 6.19
CA SER A 138 -20.13 3.94 5.65
C SER A 138 -19.97 3.92 4.12
N PRO A 139 -20.53 4.92 3.39
CA PRO A 139 -20.69 4.88 1.94
C PRO A 139 -19.34 5.08 1.22
N CYS A 140 -18.87 4.02 0.59
CA CYS A 140 -18.09 4.08 -0.64
C CYS A 140 -19.01 3.71 -1.80
#